data_AF-A0A2T4VT23-F1
#
_entry.id   AF-A0A2T4VT23-F1
#
_cell.length_a   1.000
_cell.length_b   1.000
_cell.length_c   1.000
_cell.angle_alpha   90.00
_cell.angle_beta   90.00
_cell.angle_gamma   90.00
#
_symmetry.space_group_name_H-M   'P 1'
#
loop_
_entity.id
_entity.type
_entity.pdbx_description
1 polymer ?
#
loop_
_entity_poly.entity_id
_entity_poly.type
_entity_poly.pdbx_seq_one_letter_code
_entity_poly.pdbx_strand_id
1 'polypeptide(L)'
;MGFLSRLFGKGEGGVRERSVAAPREAPGLIPVAAVSEEYAWLRDNLCGCGGGWSLVNQSVSASPGLPEHLKLDRLEVSCDDCGRESVFLFQVDTHSPHYLEEQQEMMKELFGGTSGRN
;
A
#
# COMPACT_ATOMS: atom_id res chain seq x y z
N MET A 1 40.68 -59.02 -23.95
CA MET A 1 41.30 -57.94 -23.15
C MET A 1 40.34 -56.76 -23.24
N GLY A 2 39.69 -56.22 -22.22
CA GLY A 2 39.91 -56.26 -20.78
C GLY A 2 39.58 -54.86 -20.26
N PHE A 3 38.39 -54.71 -19.67
CA PHE A 3 37.87 -53.69 -18.75
C PHE A 3 38.73 -52.45 -18.42
N LEU A 4 38.08 -51.28 -18.36
CA LEU A 4 37.74 -50.65 -17.07
C LEU A 4 36.59 -49.63 -17.22
N SER A 5 35.67 -49.72 -16.28
CA SER A 5 34.41 -48.98 -16.17
C SER A 5 34.48 -47.98 -15.02
N ARG A 6 33.55 -47.00 -15.07
CA ARG A 6 33.00 -46.18 -13.95
C ARG A 6 33.96 -45.07 -13.48
N LEU A 7 33.47 -43.85 -13.23
CA LEU A 7 32.64 -43.52 -12.06
C LEU A 7 31.87 -42.19 -12.27
N PHE A 8 30.59 -42.22 -11.83
CA PHE A 8 29.83 -41.14 -11.16
C PHE A 8 29.58 -39.81 -11.92
N GLY A 9 28.41 -39.19 -11.87
CA GLY A 9 27.33 -39.31 -10.90
C GLY A 9 26.01 -38.71 -11.41
N LYS A 10 24.97 -39.23 -10.78
CA LYS A 10 23.54 -38.95 -10.90
C LYS A 10 23.20 -37.79 -9.96
N GLY A 11 22.46 -36.80 -10.45
CA GLY A 11 21.72 -35.79 -9.69
C GLY A 11 20.54 -35.36 -10.56
N GLU A 12 19.32 -35.86 -10.32
CA GLU A 12 18.30 -35.19 -9.48
C GLU A 12 17.93 -33.83 -10.09
N GLY A 13 16.78 -33.69 -10.74
CA GLY A 13 15.51 -33.73 -10.05
C GLY A 13 15.32 -32.39 -9.35
N GLY A 14 14.73 -31.41 -10.04
CA GLY A 14 14.60 -30.07 -9.49
C GLY A 14 13.77 -29.18 -10.39
N VAL A 15 12.45 -29.33 -10.24
CA VAL A 15 11.43 -28.28 -10.36
C VAL A 15 11.81 -27.14 -11.31
N ARG A 16 11.23 -27.14 -12.52
CA ARG A 16 11.01 -25.91 -13.29
C ARG A 16 10.49 -24.89 -12.27
N GLU A 17 11.32 -23.91 -11.98
CA GLU A 17 10.97 -22.76 -11.16
C GLU A 17 9.57 -22.34 -11.58
N ARG A 18 8.60 -22.64 -10.70
CA ARG A 18 7.40 -21.84 -10.66
C ARG A 18 7.94 -20.44 -10.60
N SER A 19 7.74 -19.67 -11.65
CA SER A 19 7.74 -18.22 -11.58
C SER A 19 6.80 -17.90 -10.43
N VAL A 20 7.39 -17.77 -9.25
CA VAL A 20 6.80 -17.11 -8.11
C VAL A 20 6.55 -15.74 -8.69
N ALA A 21 5.28 -15.46 -8.99
CA ALA A 21 4.85 -14.13 -9.33
C ALA A 21 5.47 -13.24 -8.25
N ALA A 22 6.47 -12.45 -8.65
CA ALA A 22 7.08 -11.47 -7.77
C ALA A 22 5.91 -10.75 -7.10
N PRO A 23 5.88 -10.63 -5.76
CA PRO A 23 4.90 -9.77 -5.14
C PRO A 23 5.10 -8.41 -5.82
N ARG A 24 4.07 -7.97 -6.57
CA ARG A 24 4.03 -6.68 -7.26
C ARG A 24 4.67 -5.68 -6.32
N GLU A 25 5.88 -5.23 -6.70
CA GLU A 25 6.61 -4.21 -5.97
C GLU A 25 5.60 -3.10 -5.69
N ALA A 26 5.39 -2.80 -4.41
CA ALA A 26 4.60 -1.63 -4.06
C ALA A 26 5.23 -0.48 -4.86
N PRO A 27 4.43 0.26 -5.65
CA PRO A 27 4.96 1.32 -6.48
C PRO A 27 5.67 2.31 -5.57
N GLY A 28 6.58 3.10 -6.15
CA GLY A 28 7.09 4.28 -5.46
C GLY A 28 5.96 5.19 -4.97
N LEU A 29 6.33 6.35 -4.42
CA LEU A 29 5.39 7.36 -3.90
C LEU A 29 4.14 7.50 -4.77
N ILE A 30 2.95 7.28 -4.18
CA ILE A 30 1.66 7.36 -4.86
C ILE A 30 1.13 8.80 -4.69
N PRO A 31 1.14 9.64 -5.73
CA PRO A 31 0.64 11.00 -5.60
C PRO A 31 -0.89 11.02 -5.51
N VAL A 32 -1.41 11.79 -4.56
CA VAL A 32 -2.85 12.00 -4.36
C VAL A 32 -3.12 13.47 -4.10
N ALA A 33 -4.27 13.95 -4.56
CA ALA A 33 -4.70 15.32 -4.30
C ALA A 33 -5.26 15.47 -2.89
N ALA A 34 -5.85 14.43 -2.31
CA ALA A 34 -6.50 14.50 -1.00
C ALA A 34 -6.54 13.16 -0.28
N VAL A 35 -6.97 13.19 0.99
CA VAL A 35 -6.92 12.00 1.86
C VAL A 35 -7.95 10.96 1.43
N SER A 36 -9.11 11.38 0.94
CA SER A 36 -10.12 10.44 0.44
C SER A 36 -9.62 9.59 -0.74
N GLU A 37 -8.70 10.12 -1.55
CA GLU A 37 -8.11 9.42 -2.68
C GLU A 37 -7.18 8.28 -2.23
N GLU A 38 -6.54 8.38 -1.07
CA GLU A 38 -5.71 7.31 -0.49
C GLU A 38 -6.57 6.07 -0.19
N TYR A 39 -7.71 6.29 0.47
CA TYR A 39 -8.65 5.23 0.77
C TYR A 39 -9.36 4.70 -0.47
N ALA A 40 -9.63 5.56 -1.47
CA ALA A 40 -10.13 5.11 -2.77
C ALA A 40 -9.13 4.17 -3.44
N TRP A 41 -7.85 4.55 -3.45
CA TRP A 41 -6.79 3.73 -3.99
C TRP A 41 -6.70 2.36 -3.30
N LEU A 42 -6.79 2.31 -1.96
CA LEU A 42 -6.78 1.03 -1.23
C LEU A 42 -7.96 0.11 -1.58
N ARG A 43 -9.15 0.68 -1.85
CA ARG A 43 -10.32 -0.09 -2.28
C ARG A 43 -10.15 -0.63 -3.70
N ASP A 44 -9.53 0.15 -4.58
CA ASP A 44 -9.33 -0.24 -5.99
C ASP A 44 -8.15 -1.21 -6.16
N ASN A 45 -7.18 -1.18 -5.24
CA ASN A 45 -5.95 -1.99 -5.31
C ASN A 45 -5.97 -3.10 -4.27
N LEU A 46 -6.84 -4.09 -4.49
CA LEU A 46 -6.98 -5.27 -3.62
C LEU A 46 -5.67 -6.04 -3.45
N CYS A 47 -5.60 -6.82 -2.37
CA CYS A 47 -4.50 -7.74 -2.14
C CYS A 47 -4.38 -8.75 -3.30
N GLY A 48 -3.17 -9.25 -3.55
CA GLY A 48 -2.93 -10.25 -4.59
C GLY A 48 -3.71 -11.56 -4.43
N CYS A 49 -4.31 -11.82 -3.27
CA CYS A 49 -5.23 -12.93 -3.04
C CYS A 49 -6.70 -12.61 -3.40
N GLY A 50 -7.02 -11.35 -3.71
CA GLY A 50 -8.38 -10.85 -3.95
C GLY A 50 -9.05 -10.20 -2.74
N GLY A 51 -8.44 -10.26 -1.56
CA GLY A 51 -8.99 -9.70 -0.32
C GLY A 51 -8.78 -8.18 -0.21
N GLY A 52 -9.63 -7.55 0.60
CA GLY A 52 -9.50 -6.13 0.95
C GLY A 52 -8.28 -5.84 1.83
N TRP A 53 -7.89 -4.57 1.86
CA TRP A 53 -6.89 -4.05 2.79
C TRP A 53 -7.59 -3.33 3.94
N SER A 54 -7.23 -3.71 5.16
CA SER A 54 -7.60 -3.00 6.39
C SER A 54 -6.43 -2.21 6.93
N LEU A 55 -6.71 -0.99 7.38
CA LEU A 55 -5.71 -0.10 7.97
C LEU A 55 -5.29 -0.63 9.35
N VAL A 56 -3.98 -0.84 9.53
CA VAL A 56 -3.36 -1.22 10.80
C VAL A 56 -2.80 0.01 11.50
N ASN A 57 -2.08 0.84 10.76
CA ASN A 57 -1.47 2.05 11.28
C ASN A 57 -1.35 3.10 10.18
N GLN A 58 -1.45 4.38 10.54
CA GLN A 58 -1.29 5.51 9.64
C GLN A 58 -0.37 6.54 10.31
N SER A 59 0.59 7.04 9.56
CA SER A 59 1.49 8.08 10.04
C SER A 59 1.81 9.08 8.94
N VAL A 60 1.53 10.35 9.23
CA VAL A 60 1.86 11.47 8.36
C VAL A 60 3.20 12.08 8.80
N SER A 61 4.08 12.33 7.84
CA SER A 61 5.38 12.94 8.09
C SER A 61 5.70 13.99 7.04
N ALA A 62 6.62 14.91 7.40
CA ALA A 62 7.22 15.79 6.41
C ALA A 62 8.12 14.96 5.48
N SER A 63 8.07 15.28 4.20
CA SER A 63 8.89 14.62 3.17
C SER A 63 10.24 15.33 3.01
N PRO A 64 11.37 14.72 3.44
CA PRO A 64 12.67 15.35 3.27
C PRO A 64 12.99 15.50 1.78
N GLY A 65 13.25 16.73 1.34
CA GLY A 65 13.56 17.02 -0.07
C GLY A 65 12.34 17.29 -0.96
N LEU A 66 11.13 17.31 -0.41
CA LEU A 66 9.93 17.80 -1.11
C LEU A 66 9.47 19.16 -0.54
N PRO A 67 8.74 19.97 -1.33
CA PRO A 67 8.05 21.16 -0.85
C PRO A 67 7.18 20.93 0.40
N GLU A 68 7.05 21.95 1.25
CA GLU A 68 6.35 21.86 2.55
C GLU A 68 4.86 21.45 2.43
N HIS A 69 4.22 21.83 1.32
CA HIS A 69 2.83 21.51 1.01
C HIS A 69 2.63 20.04 0.61
N LEU A 70 3.70 19.29 0.42
CA LEU A 70 3.63 17.85 0.15
C LEU A 70 3.93 17.10 1.45
N LYS A 71 2.96 16.32 1.90
CA LYS A 71 3.12 15.41 3.04
C LYS A 71 3.29 13.99 2.55
N LEU A 72 4.08 13.21 3.28
CA LEU A 72 4.16 11.77 3.10
C LEU A 72 3.23 11.13 4.11
N ASP A 73 2.18 10.49 3.61
CA ASP A 73 1.35 9.61 4.41
C ASP A 73 1.77 8.16 4.21
N ARG A 74 1.98 7.46 5.32
CA ARG A 74 2.39 6.06 5.35
C ARG A 74 1.27 5.24 5.96
N LEU A 75 0.67 4.40 5.14
CA LEU A 75 -0.41 3.49 5.54
C LEU A 75 0.16 2.07 5.62
N GLU A 76 0.17 1.54 6.84
CA GLU A 76 0.43 0.13 7.11
C GLU A 76 -0.91 -0.59 7.10
N VAL A 77 -1.03 -1.61 6.24
CA VAL A 77 -2.28 -2.32 6.03
C VAL A 77 -2.07 -3.83 6.16
N SER A 78 -3.14 -4.53 6.52
CA SER A 78 -3.20 -5.99 6.53
C SER A 78 -4.39 -6.45 5.71
N CYS A 79 -4.22 -7.54 4.98
CA CYS A 79 -5.27 -8.13 4.18
C CYS A 79 -6.21 -8.95 5.07
N ASP A 80 -7.50 -8.67 5.01
CA ASP A 80 -8.50 -9.34 5.85
C ASP A 80 -8.61 -10.85 5.60
N ASP A 81 -8.33 -11.28 4.37
CA ASP A 81 -8.51 -12.68 3.97
C ASP A 81 -7.27 -13.54 4.20
N CYS A 82 -6.10 -13.05 3.79
CA CYS A 82 -4.86 -13.84 3.83
C CYS A 82 -3.87 -13.38 4.91
N GLY A 83 -4.19 -12.31 5.65
CA GLY A 83 -3.33 -11.77 6.72
C GLY A 83 -2.02 -11.16 6.22
N ARG A 84 -1.85 -10.99 4.90
CA ARG A 84 -0.65 -10.36 4.33
C ARG A 84 -0.57 -8.91 4.78
N GLU A 85 0.60 -8.46 5.19
CA GLU A 85 0.85 -7.06 5.51
C GLU A 85 1.50 -6.33 4.32
N SER A 86 1.21 -5.04 4.19
CA SER A 86 1.85 -4.16 3.21
C SER A 86 1.95 -2.74 3.72
N VAL A 87 2.81 -1.95 3.08
CA VAL A 87 3.00 -0.54 3.39
C VAL A 87 2.88 0.25 2.11
N PHE A 88 1.97 1.22 2.11
CA PHE A 88 1.77 2.14 1.01
C PHE A 88 2.19 3.55 1.42
N LEU A 89 2.86 4.25 0.51
CA LEU A 89 3.36 5.59 0.72
C LEU A 89 2.65 6.54 -0.24
N PHE A 90 1.86 7.44 0.32
CA PHE A 90 1.10 8.44 -0.43
C PHE A 90 1.74 9.81 -0.28
N GLN A 91 1.87 10.53 -1.38
CA GLN A 91 2.31 11.92 -1.39
C GLN A 91 1.07 12.80 -1.54
N VAL A 92 0.66 13.42 -0.44
CA VAL A 92 -0.57 14.23 -0.35
C VAL A 92 -0.23 15.70 -0.56
N ASP A 93 -0.93 16.36 -1.49
CA ASP A 93 -0.81 17.81 -1.69
C ASP A 93 -1.81 18.58 -0.82
N THR A 94 -1.30 19.20 0.26
CA THR A 94 -2.12 19.97 1.20
C THR A 94 -2.58 21.31 0.67
N HIS A 95 -2.09 21.74 -0.50
CA HIS A 95 -2.55 22.94 -1.20
C HIS A 95 -3.58 22.64 -2.28
N SER A 96 -3.88 21.37 -2.54
CA SER A 96 -4.90 21.04 -3.53
C SER A 96 -6.27 21.57 -3.07
N PRO A 97 -7.11 22.08 -3.99
CA PRO A 97 -8.46 22.49 -3.64
C PRO A 97 -9.26 21.38 -2.96
N HIS A 98 -9.09 20.13 -3.42
CA HIS A 98 -9.79 18.96 -2.90
C HIS A 98 -9.41 18.67 -1.44
N TYR A 99 -8.13 18.77 -1.10
CA TYR A 99 -7.66 18.64 0.28
C TYR A 99 -8.25 19.73 1.17
N LEU A 100 -8.24 20.99 0.70
CA LEU A 100 -8.79 22.12 1.46
C LEU A 100 -10.31 22.02 1.64
N GLU A 101 -11.04 21.49 0.67
CA GLU A 101 -12.48 21.22 0.78
C GLU A 101 -12.75 20.13 1.82
N GLU A 102 -12.04 18.99 1.78
CA GLU A 102 -12.16 17.92 2.77
C GLU A 102 -11.89 18.41 4.20
N GLN A 103 -10.85 19.22 4.40
CA GLN A 103 -10.54 19.79 5.71
C GLN A 103 -11.67 20.71 6.21
N GLN A 104 -12.27 21.50 5.32
CA GLN A 104 -13.39 22.36 5.66
C GLN A 104 -14.66 21.56 5.98
N GLU A 105 -14.93 20.49 5.24
CA GLU A 105 -16.07 19.61 5.49
C GLU A 105 -15.93 18.88 6.83
N MET A 106 -14.77 18.28 7.11
CA MET A 106 -14.50 17.65 8.41
C MET A 106 -14.63 18.65 9.57
N MET A 107 -14.13 19.87 9.40
CA MET A 107 -14.29 20.93 10.41
C MET A 107 -15.77 21.30 10.61
N LYS A 108 -16.57 21.39 9.54
CA LYS A 108 -18.01 21.64 9.65
C LYS A 108 -18.73 20.50 10.38
N GLU A 109 -18.36 19.24 10.16
CA GLU A 109 -18.98 18.11 10.86
C GLU A 109 -18.66 18.10 12.37
N LEU A 110 -17.41 18.42 12.72
CA LEU A 110 -16.97 18.49 14.11
C LEU A 110 -17.62 19.63 14.90
N PHE A 111 -17.88 20.78 14.26
CA PHE A 111 -18.38 21.98 14.93
C PHE A 111 -19.85 22.33 14.62
N GLY A 112 -20.47 21.71 13.62
CA GLY A 112 -21.85 21.95 13.18
C GLY A 112 -22.92 21.12 13.89
N GLY A 113 -22.53 20.22 14.79
CA GLY A 113 -23.42 19.27 15.47
C GLY A 113 -24.22 19.78 16.68
N THR A 114 -24.15 21.07 17.04
CA THR A 114 -24.88 21.64 18.20
C THR A 114 -25.79 22.80 17.82
N SER A 115 -26.78 22.55 16.97
CA SER A 115 -27.97 23.41 16.90
C SER A 115 -29.18 22.62 16.41
N GLY A 116 -29.97 22.10 17.35
CA GLY A 116 -31.31 21.62 17.01
C GLY A 116 -31.85 20.46 17.84
N ARG A 117 -32.09 20.67 19.14
CA ARG A 117 -33.28 20.07 19.79
C ARG A 117 -33.68 20.89 21.01
N ASN A 118 -34.71 21.71 20.78
CA ASN A 118 -35.55 22.33 21.80
C ASN A 118 -36.56 21.31 22.33
#